data_AF-A0A6P1AC76-F1
#
_entry.id   AF-A0A6P1AC76-F1
#
_cell.length_a   1.000
_cell.length_b   1.000
_cell.length_c   1.000
_cell.angle_alpha   90.00
_cell.angle_beta   90.00
_cell.angle_gamma   90.00
#
_symmetry.space_group_name_H-M   'P 1'
#
loop_
_entity.id
_entity.type
_entity.pdbx_description
1 polymer ?
#
loop_
_entity_poly.entity_id
_entity_poly.type
_entity_poly.pdbx_seq_one_letter_code
_entity_poly.pdbx_strand_id
1 'polypeptide(L)'
;MDAQEFLTKYANGERNFQRAKLAGFDLRSVDLIGVDLTNANLTGTIFKGADLSKAIFTGAKIHKADFTAAILREANLYQVRGEGKVEHYHSRGGGTYYNNAHANFNKANLCQTNLSESSLNYCIFTNADLDKTNFKNASLCRTNLENTSLFEADLSQATLDSANLTKANLVGADLSRASLNSVKFQEVNLQGAKLKGVNLTGMDLSELNLENVDFTGATLENINLRKACLRGANLARASLCKADLMNADFTKANLQKADLTDAKTYGTIFEEVDFTRAIMPDGEIYFSEVGEVDSKIVYNQQKQVIFTELAPKLKGLNSQGISADGKLIFINGQIGIDLRVNDILYPDDFQRQTEQMMANIQAILNAAGASFQDVVETKVYLTDMQNFSAFEAVYGKYFDYVSAPTRACLQIAQLPQNALVAMDCVAVI
;
A
#
# COMPACT_ATOMS: atom_id res chain seq x y z
N MET A 1 17.26 -18.35 38.48
CA MET A 1 17.65 -17.18 39.25
C MET A 1 16.40 -16.45 39.70
N ASP A 2 16.47 -15.76 40.83
CA ASP A 2 15.48 -14.75 41.23
C ASP A 2 15.94 -13.35 40.80
N ALA A 3 15.14 -12.32 41.10
CA ALA A 3 15.43 -10.94 40.71
C ALA A 3 16.70 -10.38 41.38
N GLN A 4 16.96 -10.76 42.63
CA GLN A 4 18.13 -10.25 43.36
C GLN A 4 19.42 -10.86 42.82
N GLU A 5 19.41 -12.17 42.51
CA GLU A 5 20.53 -12.86 41.87
C GLU A 5 20.82 -12.26 40.49
N PHE A 6 19.78 -11.98 39.69
CA PHE A 6 19.90 -11.31 38.40
C PHE A 6 20.60 -9.94 38.52
N LEU A 7 20.10 -9.09 39.41
CA LEU A 7 20.66 -7.74 39.62
C LEU A 7 22.10 -7.79 40.15
N THR A 8 22.41 -8.75 41.01
CA THR A 8 23.77 -8.94 41.54
C THR A 8 24.75 -9.32 40.43
N LYS A 9 24.35 -10.24 39.54
CA LYS A 9 25.15 -10.62 38.37
C LYS A 9 25.37 -9.45 37.42
N TYR A 10 24.32 -8.67 37.15
CA TYR A 10 24.40 -7.48 36.31
C TYR A 10 25.35 -6.42 36.92
N ALA A 11 25.23 -6.16 38.23
CA ALA A 11 26.10 -5.25 38.95
C ALA A 11 27.59 -5.68 38.93
N ASN A 12 27.85 -7.00 38.87
CA ASN A 12 29.20 -7.57 38.72
C ASN A 12 29.73 -7.54 37.28
N GLY A 13 29.02 -6.91 36.34
CA GLY A 13 29.45 -6.74 34.95
C GLY A 13 28.93 -7.79 33.98
N GLU A 14 28.15 -8.78 34.43
CA GLU A 14 27.47 -9.69 33.51
C GLU A 14 26.45 -8.90 32.68
N ARG A 15 26.44 -9.12 31.36
CA ARG A 15 25.48 -8.49 30.44
C ARG A 15 24.68 -9.51 29.64
N ASN A 16 25.20 -10.73 29.49
CA ASN A 16 24.56 -11.79 28.74
C ASN A 16 23.58 -12.57 29.62
N PHE A 17 22.28 -12.31 29.44
CA PHE A 17 21.18 -12.99 30.11
C PHE A 17 20.22 -13.60 29.07
N GLN A 18 20.78 -14.09 27.96
CA GLN A 18 19.99 -14.70 26.91
C GLN A 18 19.16 -15.86 27.44
N ARG A 19 17.90 -15.97 26.99
CA ARG A 19 16.94 -17.01 27.38
C ARG A 19 16.63 -17.04 28.89
N ALA A 20 16.98 -15.97 29.63
CA ALA A 20 16.65 -15.88 31.05
C ALA A 20 15.12 -15.96 31.27
N LYS A 21 14.74 -16.59 32.38
CA LYS A 21 13.34 -16.70 32.81
C LYS A 21 13.08 -15.63 33.85
N LEU A 22 12.68 -14.45 33.42
CA LEU A 22 12.47 -13.27 34.28
C LEU A 22 10.98 -12.91 34.40
N ALA A 23 10.09 -13.84 34.04
CA ALA A 23 8.65 -13.60 34.07
C ALA A 23 8.19 -13.18 35.48
N GLY A 24 7.41 -12.10 35.55
CA GLY A 24 6.90 -11.53 36.80
C GLY A 24 7.94 -10.82 37.66
N PHE A 25 9.19 -10.66 37.20
CA PHE A 25 10.21 -9.94 37.97
C PHE A 25 9.83 -8.48 38.11
N ASP A 26 10.17 -7.92 39.27
CA ASP A 26 10.06 -6.50 39.53
C ASP A 26 11.43 -5.84 39.31
N LEU A 27 11.57 -5.14 38.19
CA LEU A 27 12.76 -4.43 37.75
C LEU A 27 12.42 -2.94 37.57
N ARG A 28 11.66 -2.37 38.50
CA ARG A 28 11.29 -0.96 38.47
C ARG A 28 12.49 -0.06 38.74
N SER A 29 12.61 1.00 37.93
CA SER A 29 13.62 2.05 38.09
C SER A 29 15.08 1.57 38.14
N VAL A 30 15.36 0.36 37.64
CA VAL A 30 16.73 -0.18 37.59
C VAL A 30 17.47 0.34 36.37
N ASP A 31 18.79 0.43 36.46
CA ASP A 31 19.67 0.63 35.32
C ASP A 31 20.11 -0.74 34.78
N LEU A 32 19.73 -1.02 33.54
CA LEU A 32 20.04 -2.23 32.79
C LEU A 32 20.53 -1.88 31.38
N ILE A 33 21.25 -0.76 31.24
CA ILE A 33 21.79 -0.32 29.95
C ILE A 33 22.65 -1.43 29.32
N GLY A 34 22.39 -1.72 28.04
CA GLY A 34 23.14 -2.72 27.27
C GLY A 34 22.96 -4.16 27.74
N VAL A 35 21.97 -4.47 28.58
CA VAL A 35 21.68 -5.86 28.95
C VAL A 35 21.23 -6.66 27.72
N ASP A 36 21.71 -7.88 27.59
CA ASP A 36 21.28 -8.81 26.55
C ASP A 36 20.27 -9.82 27.11
N LEU A 37 19.02 -9.63 26.73
CA LEU A 37 17.84 -10.42 27.06
C LEU A 37 17.30 -11.15 25.83
N THR A 38 18.16 -11.46 24.85
CA THR A 38 17.76 -12.19 23.64
C THR A 38 17.06 -13.50 23.98
N ASN A 39 15.87 -13.70 23.40
CA ASN A 39 14.98 -14.84 23.64
C ASN A 39 14.57 -15.05 25.11
N ALA A 40 14.73 -14.05 25.99
CA ALA A 40 14.30 -14.13 27.37
C ALA A 40 12.76 -14.22 27.48
N ASN A 41 12.28 -14.86 28.54
CA ASN A 41 10.88 -14.79 28.94
C ASN A 41 10.70 -13.66 29.95
N LEU A 42 10.13 -12.54 29.49
CA LEU A 42 9.86 -11.33 30.25
C LEU A 42 8.36 -11.13 30.50
N THR A 43 7.59 -12.22 30.46
CA THR A 43 6.14 -12.16 30.60
C THR A 43 5.75 -11.55 31.95
N GLY A 44 5.01 -10.44 31.96
CA GLY A 44 4.61 -9.77 33.19
C GLY A 44 5.74 -9.10 33.97
N THR A 45 6.94 -8.98 33.41
CA THR A 45 8.05 -8.29 34.06
C THR A 45 7.77 -6.79 34.13
N ILE A 46 8.06 -6.16 35.26
CA ILE A 46 7.83 -4.74 35.50
C ILE A 46 9.14 -3.98 35.28
N PHE A 47 9.26 -3.27 34.16
CA PHE A 47 10.37 -2.38 33.81
C PHE A 47 10.01 -0.89 34.00
N LYS A 48 8.94 -0.59 34.72
CA LYS A 48 8.45 0.79 34.85
C LYS A 48 9.55 1.73 35.36
N GLY A 49 9.84 2.76 34.57
CA GLY A 49 10.89 3.74 34.84
C GLY A 49 12.33 3.22 34.75
N ALA A 50 12.56 1.99 34.30
CA ALA A 50 13.91 1.43 34.14
C ALA A 50 14.63 2.06 32.95
N ASP A 51 15.97 2.13 33.03
CA ASP A 51 16.82 2.45 31.89
C ASP A 51 17.29 1.15 31.23
N LEU A 52 16.82 0.94 30.01
CA LEU A 52 17.10 -0.19 29.13
C LEU A 52 17.71 0.30 27.83
N SER A 53 18.34 1.48 27.84
CA SER A 53 18.99 2.03 26.65
C SER A 53 20.00 1.01 26.11
N LYS A 54 20.01 0.81 24.78
CA LYS A 54 20.88 -0.16 24.09
C LYS A 54 20.72 -1.62 24.51
N ALA A 55 19.71 -1.96 25.29
CA ALA A 55 19.43 -3.34 25.65
C ALA A 55 18.99 -4.14 24.42
N ILE A 56 19.23 -5.45 24.45
CA ILE A 56 18.91 -6.38 23.36
C ILE A 56 17.78 -7.30 23.84
N PHE A 57 16.63 -7.20 23.18
CA PHE A 57 15.43 -7.99 23.45
C PHE A 57 15.09 -8.94 22.29
N THR A 58 16.01 -9.18 21.36
CA THR A 58 15.72 -9.94 20.13
C THR A 58 14.97 -11.25 20.42
N GLY A 59 13.78 -11.42 19.85
CA GLY A 59 12.94 -12.61 20.04
C GLY A 59 12.36 -12.80 21.45
N ALA A 60 12.51 -11.84 22.36
CA ALA A 60 12.03 -11.94 23.73
C ALA A 60 10.49 -11.94 23.79
N LYS A 61 9.95 -12.65 24.79
CA LYS A 61 8.51 -12.65 25.09
C LYS A 61 8.23 -11.56 26.10
N ILE A 62 7.50 -10.53 25.69
CA ILE A 62 7.18 -9.35 26.50
C ILE A 62 5.68 -9.23 26.81
N HIS A 63 4.91 -10.28 26.59
CA HIS A 63 3.49 -10.33 26.93
C HIS A 63 3.24 -9.85 28.37
N LYS A 64 2.33 -8.88 28.55
CA LYS A 64 2.01 -8.25 29.85
C LYS A 64 3.17 -7.53 30.55
N ALA A 65 4.33 -7.37 29.91
CA ALA A 65 5.43 -6.60 30.49
C ALA A 65 5.03 -5.11 30.59
N ASP A 66 5.46 -4.46 31.66
CA ASP A 66 5.18 -3.05 31.92
C ASP A 66 6.46 -2.22 31.72
N PHE A 67 6.57 -1.57 30.57
CA PHE A 67 7.60 -0.60 30.21
C PHE A 67 7.15 0.85 30.44
N THR A 68 6.11 1.10 31.25
CA THR A 68 5.61 2.45 31.47
C THR A 68 6.75 3.39 31.89
N ALA A 69 6.93 4.49 31.16
CA ALA A 69 7.99 5.48 31.39
C ALA A 69 9.42 4.91 31.40
N ALA A 70 9.65 3.71 30.88
CA ALA A 70 10.99 3.16 30.70
C ALA A 70 11.73 3.88 29.57
N ILE A 71 13.06 3.90 29.66
CA ILE A 71 13.93 4.44 28.62
C ILE A 71 14.50 3.25 27.85
N LEU A 72 14.16 3.14 26.56
CA LEU A 72 14.62 2.09 25.65
C LEU A 72 15.42 2.66 24.48
N ARG A 73 15.99 3.86 24.61
CA ARG A 73 16.70 4.52 23.49
C ARG A 73 17.74 3.60 22.86
N GLU A 74 17.72 3.50 21.53
CA GLU A 74 18.64 2.65 20.75
C GLU A 74 18.58 1.15 21.12
N ALA A 75 17.55 0.69 21.85
CA ALA A 75 17.39 -0.73 22.18
C ALA A 75 16.97 -1.54 20.94
N ASN A 76 17.38 -2.81 20.92
CA ASN A 76 17.04 -3.74 19.85
C ASN A 76 15.93 -4.70 20.30
N LEU A 77 14.69 -4.38 19.95
CA LEU A 77 13.50 -5.20 20.16
C LEU A 77 13.09 -5.97 18.90
N TYR A 78 14.01 -6.29 18.00
CA TYR A 78 13.73 -7.08 16.80
C TYR A 78 12.98 -8.40 17.11
N GLN A 79 11.88 -8.65 16.40
CA GLN A 79 11.06 -9.87 16.56
C GLN A 79 10.54 -10.14 17.98
N VAL A 80 10.37 -9.11 18.82
CA VAL A 80 9.74 -9.32 20.14
C VAL A 80 8.28 -9.76 19.98
N ARG A 81 7.79 -10.49 20.97
CA ARG A 81 6.41 -10.99 21.03
C ARG A 81 5.68 -10.36 22.21
N GLY A 82 4.90 -9.32 21.93
CA GLY A 82 4.07 -8.61 22.91
C GLY A 82 2.62 -9.06 22.98
N GLU A 83 2.16 -9.84 22.00
CA GLU A 83 0.81 -10.40 22.02
C GLU A 83 0.67 -11.59 22.99
N GLY A 84 -0.51 -11.72 23.59
CA GLY A 84 -0.97 -12.92 24.29
C GLY A 84 -2.09 -13.61 23.53
N LYS A 85 -2.54 -14.76 24.03
CA LYS A 85 -3.80 -15.36 23.56
C LYS A 85 -4.92 -14.34 23.74
N VAL A 86 -5.66 -14.07 22.65
CA VAL A 86 -6.85 -13.21 22.67
C VAL A 86 -7.88 -13.86 23.59
N GLU A 87 -8.06 -13.34 24.80
CA GLU A 87 -9.19 -13.70 25.64
C GLU A 87 -10.39 -12.88 25.16
N HIS A 88 -11.32 -13.51 24.45
CA HIS A 88 -12.54 -12.89 23.95
C HIS A 88 -13.42 -12.43 25.12
N TYR A 89 -13.27 -11.19 25.59
CA TYR A 89 -14.23 -10.57 26.49
C TYR A 89 -15.24 -9.76 25.67
N HIS A 90 -16.49 -10.22 25.66
CA HIS A 90 -17.62 -9.42 25.20
C HIS A 90 -17.98 -8.41 26.30
N SER A 91 -17.63 -7.13 26.15
CA SER A 91 -18.17 -6.09 27.04
C SER A 91 -19.40 -5.43 26.41
N ARG A 92 -20.55 -5.62 27.07
CA ARG A 92 -21.76 -4.81 26.88
C ARG A 92 -21.55 -3.47 27.59
N GLY A 93 -21.02 -2.47 26.90
CA GLY A 93 -20.90 -1.11 27.43
C GLY A 93 -19.71 -0.38 26.82
N GLY A 94 -19.98 0.67 26.06
CA GLY A 94 -19.01 1.43 25.25
C GLY A 94 -17.98 2.23 26.05
N GLY A 95 -17.11 1.54 26.78
CA GLY A 95 -15.85 2.06 27.30
C GLY A 95 -14.71 1.11 26.91
N THR A 96 -13.69 1.62 26.23
CA THR A 96 -12.48 0.86 25.87
C THR A 96 -11.61 0.64 27.10
N TYR A 97 -11.95 -0.36 27.91
CA TYR A 97 -11.04 -0.90 28.90
C TYR A 97 -10.02 -1.78 28.16
N TYR A 98 -8.82 -1.24 27.93
CA TYR A 98 -7.66 -2.05 27.55
C TYR A 98 -7.31 -2.91 28.78
N ASN A 99 -7.88 -4.11 28.87
CA ASN A 99 -7.45 -5.10 29.86
C ASN A 99 -5.92 -5.29 29.76
N ASN A 100 -5.24 -5.39 30.91
CA ASN A 100 -3.79 -5.62 31.11
C ASN A 100 -3.28 -6.97 30.51
N ALA A 101 -3.68 -7.30 29.29
CA ALA A 101 -3.32 -8.53 28.60
C ALA A 101 -2.13 -8.36 27.65
N HIS A 102 -1.63 -7.16 27.42
CA HIS A 102 -0.58 -6.90 26.42
C HIS A 102 0.55 -6.06 27.01
N ALA A 103 1.67 -5.97 26.30
CA ALA A 103 2.79 -5.14 26.73
C ALA A 103 2.37 -3.65 26.77
N ASN A 104 2.79 -2.95 27.81
CA ASN A 104 2.48 -1.54 28.04
C ASN A 104 3.75 -0.70 27.94
N PHE A 105 3.79 0.22 26.99
CA PHE A 105 4.87 1.17 26.70
C PHE A 105 4.42 2.62 26.92
N ASN A 106 3.36 2.85 27.68
CA ASN A 106 2.85 4.21 27.93
C ASN A 106 3.96 5.13 28.44
N LYS A 107 4.12 6.29 27.81
CA LYS A 107 5.14 7.29 28.17
C LYS A 107 6.59 6.80 28.07
N ALA A 108 6.84 5.62 27.52
CA ALA A 108 8.20 5.12 27.35
C ALA A 108 8.93 5.95 26.27
N ASN A 109 10.25 6.04 26.40
CA ASN A 109 11.09 6.60 25.35
C ASN A 109 11.71 5.45 24.55
N LEU A 110 11.23 5.25 23.34
CA LEU A 110 11.73 4.27 22.38
C LEU A 110 12.41 4.92 21.17
N CYS A 111 12.89 6.16 21.33
CA CYS A 111 13.57 6.88 20.26
C CYS A 111 14.73 6.04 19.69
N GLN A 112 14.77 5.91 18.36
CA GLN A 112 15.76 5.12 17.61
C GLN A 112 15.79 3.62 17.98
N THR A 113 14.71 3.06 18.50
CA THR A 113 14.63 1.61 18.75
C THR A 113 14.42 0.82 17.47
N ASN A 114 14.87 -0.43 17.48
CA ASN A 114 14.51 -1.39 16.47
C ASN A 114 13.36 -2.29 16.95
N LEU A 115 12.16 -2.14 16.38
CA LEU A 115 10.98 -2.97 16.59
C LEU A 115 10.58 -3.71 15.30
N SER A 116 11.44 -3.79 14.29
CA SER A 116 11.10 -4.43 13.02
C SER A 116 10.76 -5.91 13.20
N GLU A 117 9.81 -6.40 12.40
CA GLU A 117 9.30 -7.77 12.44
C GLU A 117 8.72 -8.22 13.80
N SER A 118 8.40 -7.27 14.69
CA SER A 118 7.84 -7.58 16.00
C SER A 118 6.34 -7.82 15.94
N SER A 119 5.84 -8.66 16.83
CA SER A 119 4.39 -8.83 17.04
C SER A 119 3.97 -7.99 18.24
N LEU A 120 3.34 -6.85 17.97
CA LEU A 120 2.95 -5.81 18.94
C LEU A 120 1.45 -5.57 18.93
N ASN A 121 0.67 -6.52 18.42
CA ASN A 121 -0.78 -6.46 18.38
C ASN A 121 -1.35 -6.16 19.76
N TYR A 122 -2.33 -5.26 19.82
CA TYR A 122 -3.01 -4.81 21.04
C TYR A 122 -2.11 -4.15 22.11
N CYS A 123 -0.82 -3.94 21.83
CA CYS A 123 0.06 -3.24 22.77
C CYS A 123 -0.35 -1.76 22.92
N ILE A 124 0.10 -1.14 23.99
CA ILE A 124 -0.29 0.23 24.34
C ILE A 124 0.96 1.10 24.38
N PHE A 125 0.97 2.17 23.60
CA PHE A 125 2.08 3.12 23.46
C PHE A 125 1.64 4.55 23.78
N THR A 126 0.52 4.76 24.47
CA THR A 126 -0.06 6.10 24.65
C THR A 126 0.95 7.07 25.27
N ASN A 127 1.17 8.22 24.62
CA ASN A 127 2.18 9.22 24.98
C ASN A 127 3.64 8.75 24.89
N ALA A 128 3.95 7.66 24.20
CA ALA A 128 5.33 7.23 23.99
C ALA A 128 6.05 8.12 22.96
N ASP A 129 7.35 8.27 23.17
CA ASP A 129 8.28 8.81 22.16
C ASP A 129 8.79 7.64 21.32
N LEU A 130 8.37 7.59 20.06
CA LEU A 130 8.73 6.58 19.06
C LEU A 130 9.53 7.20 17.91
N ASP A 131 10.14 8.37 18.11
CA ASP A 131 10.85 9.08 17.05
C ASP A 131 11.96 8.21 16.46
N LYS A 132 12.00 8.12 15.12
CA LYS A 132 13.00 7.34 14.36
C LYS A 132 13.01 5.84 14.72
N THR A 133 11.94 5.34 15.32
CA THR A 133 11.77 3.92 15.59
C THR A 133 11.58 3.15 14.28
N ASN A 134 12.22 2.00 14.18
CA ASN A 134 12.02 1.08 13.07
C ASN A 134 10.91 0.07 13.41
N PHE A 135 9.74 0.21 12.80
CA PHE A 135 8.60 -0.71 12.83
C PHE A 135 8.44 -1.49 11.51
N LYS A 136 9.44 -1.51 10.63
CA LYS A 136 9.34 -2.18 9.32
C LYS A 136 8.88 -3.63 9.47
N ASN A 137 7.87 -4.03 8.69
CA ASN A 137 7.24 -5.36 8.74
C ASN A 137 6.65 -5.76 10.12
N ALA A 138 6.48 -4.84 11.06
CA ALA A 138 5.89 -5.16 12.37
C ALA A 138 4.36 -5.32 12.28
N SER A 139 3.82 -6.13 13.19
CA SER A 139 2.38 -6.30 13.37
C SER A 139 1.92 -5.42 14.53
N LEU A 140 1.11 -4.40 14.20
CA LEU A 140 0.59 -3.36 15.09
C LEU A 140 -0.96 -3.34 15.06
N CYS A 141 -1.58 -4.48 14.76
CA CYS A 141 -3.02 -4.58 14.67
C CYS A 141 -3.66 -4.23 16.00
N ARG A 142 -4.63 -3.31 16.00
CA ARG A 142 -5.36 -2.86 17.20
C ARG A 142 -4.46 -2.28 18.29
N THR A 143 -3.24 -1.86 17.95
CA THR A 143 -2.32 -1.19 18.89
C THR A 143 -2.81 0.23 19.17
N ASN A 144 -2.66 0.67 20.43
CA ASN A 144 -2.99 2.04 20.81
C ASN A 144 -1.74 2.93 20.73
N LEU A 145 -1.66 3.78 19.71
CA LEU A 145 -0.59 4.74 19.45
C LEU A 145 -1.07 6.19 19.68
N GLU A 146 -2.13 6.37 20.46
CA GLU A 146 -2.70 7.70 20.75
C GLU A 146 -1.65 8.65 21.38
N ASN A 147 -1.60 9.87 20.85
CA ASN A 147 -0.71 10.94 21.30
C ASN A 147 0.78 10.52 21.33
N THR A 148 1.21 9.65 20.40
CA THR A 148 2.62 9.27 20.24
C THR A 148 3.36 10.26 19.33
N SER A 149 4.67 10.39 19.55
CA SER A 149 5.56 10.97 18.54
C SER A 149 6.17 9.85 17.71
N LEU A 150 5.99 9.89 16.40
CA LEU A 150 6.47 8.93 15.40
C LEU A 150 7.30 9.68 14.35
N PHE A 151 7.97 10.77 14.73
CA PHE A 151 8.72 11.62 13.82
C PHE A 151 9.81 10.80 13.11
N GLU A 152 9.80 10.80 11.77
CA GLU A 152 10.72 10.01 10.93
C GLU A 152 10.78 8.50 11.25
N ALA A 153 9.73 7.93 11.85
CA ALA A 153 9.65 6.49 12.11
C ALA A 153 9.48 5.69 10.79
N ASP A 154 10.07 4.50 10.70
CA ASP A 154 9.89 3.58 9.57
C ASP A 154 8.79 2.56 9.91
N LEU A 155 7.59 2.75 9.39
CA LEU A 155 6.47 1.80 9.45
C LEU A 155 6.23 1.12 8.09
N SER A 156 7.22 1.12 7.20
CA SER A 156 7.03 0.57 5.86
C SER A 156 6.68 -0.92 5.92
N GLN A 157 5.67 -1.33 5.16
CA GLN A 157 5.14 -2.70 5.13
C GLN A 157 4.62 -3.22 6.49
N ALA A 158 4.41 -2.37 7.50
CA ALA A 158 3.79 -2.76 8.75
C ALA A 158 2.27 -2.98 8.58
N THR A 159 1.67 -3.78 9.46
CA THR A 159 0.21 -3.96 9.53
C THR A 159 -0.33 -3.17 10.71
N LEU A 160 -1.06 -2.08 10.46
CA LEU A 160 -1.67 -1.24 11.49
C LEU A 160 -3.20 -1.38 11.53
N ASP A 161 -3.75 -2.47 11.00
CA ASP A 161 -5.21 -2.64 10.89
C ASP A 161 -5.91 -2.41 12.24
N SER A 162 -6.91 -1.52 12.22
CA SER A 162 -7.66 -1.06 13.41
C SER A 162 -6.81 -0.42 14.52
N ALA A 163 -5.59 0.04 14.24
CA ALA A 163 -4.78 0.79 15.20
C ALA A 163 -5.36 2.18 15.47
N ASN A 164 -5.06 2.70 16.67
CA ASN A 164 -5.44 4.05 17.06
C ASN A 164 -4.27 5.01 16.93
N LEU A 165 -4.25 5.87 15.91
CA LEU A 165 -3.26 6.94 15.71
C LEU A 165 -3.80 8.33 16.06
N THR A 166 -4.90 8.41 16.83
CA THR A 166 -5.49 9.69 17.23
C THR A 166 -4.43 10.60 17.86
N LYS A 167 -4.28 11.83 17.35
CA LYS A 167 -3.29 12.82 17.82
C LYS A 167 -1.82 12.41 17.69
N ALA A 168 -1.51 11.34 16.94
CA ALA A 168 -0.12 10.95 16.72
C ALA A 168 0.59 11.93 15.76
N ASN A 169 1.87 12.14 15.99
CA ASN A 169 2.73 12.96 15.13
C ASN A 169 3.57 12.06 14.21
N LEU A 170 3.19 11.92 12.94
CA LEU A 170 3.87 11.11 11.93
C LEU A 170 4.65 11.95 10.91
N VAL A 171 5.11 13.15 11.30
CA VAL A 171 5.89 14.01 10.39
C VAL A 171 7.10 13.26 9.86
N GLY A 172 7.23 13.18 8.53
CA GLY A 172 8.32 12.48 7.85
C GLY A 172 8.33 10.95 7.99
N ALA A 173 7.35 10.35 8.66
CA ALA A 173 7.30 8.89 8.85
C ALA A 173 7.08 8.15 7.53
N ASP A 174 7.63 6.94 7.40
CA ASP A 174 7.44 6.09 6.23
C ASP A 174 6.39 5.01 6.50
N LEU A 175 5.21 5.12 5.89
CA LEU A 175 4.14 4.13 5.92
C LEU A 175 3.95 3.46 4.55
N SER A 176 4.97 3.50 3.68
CA SER A 176 4.87 2.97 2.33
C SER A 176 4.47 1.49 2.36
N ARG A 177 3.40 1.16 1.62
CA ARG A 177 2.82 -0.20 1.53
C ARG A 177 2.37 -0.78 2.88
N ALA A 178 2.16 0.04 3.90
CA ALA A 178 1.55 -0.42 5.15
C ALA A 178 0.07 -0.78 4.94
N SER A 179 -0.42 -1.74 5.72
CA SER A 179 -1.86 -2.02 5.80
C SER A 179 -2.49 -1.09 6.84
N LEU A 180 -3.44 -0.26 6.41
CA LEU A 180 -4.04 0.81 7.20
C LEU A 180 -5.56 0.64 7.34
N ASN A 181 -6.07 -0.59 7.27
CA ASN A 181 -7.51 -0.84 7.25
C ASN A 181 -8.16 -0.39 8.56
N SER A 182 -9.16 0.48 8.48
CA SER A 182 -9.93 0.98 9.64
C SER A 182 -9.05 1.66 10.72
N VAL A 183 -7.92 2.25 10.33
CA VAL A 183 -7.09 3.06 11.24
C VAL A 183 -7.81 4.36 11.61
N LYS A 184 -7.61 4.80 12.85
CA LYS A 184 -8.12 6.09 13.36
C LYS A 184 -7.10 7.20 13.15
N PHE A 185 -7.35 8.11 12.21
CA PHE A 185 -6.49 9.26 11.86
C PHE A 185 -6.99 10.60 12.44
N GLN A 186 -7.87 10.61 13.44
CA GLN A 186 -8.37 11.86 14.01
C GLN A 186 -7.22 12.71 14.58
N GLU A 187 -7.15 13.98 14.16
CA GLU A 187 -6.13 14.95 14.62
C GLU A 187 -4.68 14.50 14.42
N VAL A 188 -4.41 13.60 13.46
CA VAL A 188 -3.06 13.12 13.16
C VAL A 188 -2.27 14.19 12.38
N ASN A 189 -0.96 14.28 12.58
CA ASN A 189 -0.09 15.09 11.73
C ASN A 189 0.70 14.17 10.77
N LEU A 190 0.49 14.33 9.46
CA LEU A 190 1.12 13.52 8.40
C LEU A 190 1.98 14.36 7.46
N GLN A 191 2.36 15.58 7.84
CA GLN A 191 3.19 16.45 7.00
C GLN A 191 4.50 15.74 6.61
N GLY A 192 4.79 15.68 5.30
CA GLY A 192 5.97 15.01 4.76
C GLY A 192 6.01 13.49 4.92
N ALA A 193 4.94 12.86 5.43
CA ALA A 193 4.89 11.40 5.57
C ALA A 193 4.85 10.71 4.20
N LYS A 194 5.38 9.49 4.13
CA LYS A 194 5.36 8.66 2.92
C LYS A 194 4.26 7.62 3.02
N LEU A 195 3.26 7.72 2.17
CA LEU A 195 2.10 6.83 2.05
C LEU A 195 2.05 6.23 0.65
N LYS A 196 3.22 5.86 0.09
CA LYS A 196 3.31 5.32 -1.27
C LYS A 196 2.62 3.95 -1.36
N GLY A 197 1.70 3.82 -2.32
CA GLY A 197 1.01 2.56 -2.63
C GLY A 197 0.13 2.01 -1.51
N VAL A 198 -0.29 2.84 -0.55
CA VAL A 198 -1.24 2.42 0.49
C VAL A 198 -2.67 2.39 -0.05
N ASN A 199 -3.55 1.68 0.64
CA ASN A 199 -4.99 1.73 0.40
C ASN A 199 -5.69 2.46 1.56
N LEU A 200 -6.32 3.59 1.25
CA LEU A 200 -7.10 4.41 2.18
C LEU A 200 -8.53 4.64 1.65
N THR A 201 -9.05 3.70 0.85
CA THR A 201 -10.39 3.78 0.27
C THR A 201 -11.44 4.08 1.34
N GLY A 202 -12.24 5.12 1.12
CA GLY A 202 -13.34 5.51 1.98
C GLY A 202 -12.95 6.11 3.33
N MET A 203 -11.66 6.35 3.59
CA MET A 203 -11.22 6.92 4.88
C MET A 203 -11.52 8.42 4.99
N ASP A 204 -11.60 8.90 6.23
CA ASP A 204 -11.78 10.31 6.53
C ASP A 204 -10.45 10.95 6.96
N LEU A 205 -9.93 11.80 6.08
CA LEU A 205 -8.74 12.64 6.29
C LEU A 205 -9.10 14.13 6.17
N SER A 206 -10.37 14.49 6.37
CA SER A 206 -10.80 15.88 6.31
C SER A 206 -10.11 16.75 7.36
N GLU A 207 -9.87 18.01 7.00
CA GLU A 207 -9.24 19.05 7.84
C GLU A 207 -7.80 18.74 8.30
N LEU A 208 -7.19 17.64 7.83
CA LEU A 208 -5.82 17.28 8.19
C LEU A 208 -4.77 18.12 7.46
N ASN A 209 -3.61 18.30 8.12
CA ASN A 209 -2.40 18.79 7.47
C ASN A 209 -1.66 17.62 6.80
N LEU A 210 -1.67 17.63 5.47
CA LEU A 210 -1.05 16.66 4.57
C LEU A 210 -0.01 17.34 3.67
N GLU A 211 0.55 18.47 4.09
CA GLU A 211 1.55 19.21 3.32
C GLU A 211 2.77 18.32 3.04
N ASN A 212 3.26 18.33 1.79
CA ASN A 212 4.40 17.54 1.31
C ASN A 212 4.27 16.01 1.49
N VAL A 213 3.07 15.48 1.75
CA VAL A 213 2.84 14.03 1.86
C VAL A 213 3.09 13.33 0.51
N ASP A 214 3.62 12.11 0.53
CA ASP A 214 3.79 11.28 -0.67
C ASP A 214 2.73 10.18 -0.75
N PHE A 215 1.69 10.42 -1.54
CA PHE A 215 0.64 9.46 -1.91
C PHE A 215 0.88 8.78 -3.27
N THR A 216 2.12 8.74 -3.78
CA THR A 216 2.40 8.15 -5.10
C THR A 216 1.80 6.75 -5.23
N GLY A 217 0.95 6.54 -6.24
CA GLY A 217 0.31 5.24 -6.51
C GLY A 217 -0.64 4.75 -5.41
N ALA A 218 -1.07 5.58 -4.46
CA ALA A 218 -2.01 5.19 -3.43
C ALA A 218 -3.44 5.01 -4.00
N THR A 219 -4.22 4.14 -3.36
CA THR A 219 -5.66 4.00 -3.62
C THR A 219 -6.42 4.85 -2.60
N LEU A 220 -7.03 5.94 -3.07
CA LEU A 220 -7.74 6.95 -2.29
C LEU A 220 -9.20 7.07 -2.78
N GLU A 221 -9.78 5.98 -3.28
CA GLU A 221 -11.14 5.99 -3.82
C GLU A 221 -12.17 6.30 -2.74
N ASN A 222 -13.16 7.14 -3.02
CA ASN A 222 -14.17 7.60 -2.05
C ASN A 222 -13.58 8.23 -0.77
N ILE A 223 -12.32 8.65 -0.76
CA ILE A 223 -11.70 9.27 0.41
C ILE A 223 -12.36 10.63 0.70
N ASN A 224 -12.48 11.01 1.97
CA ASN A 224 -12.88 12.35 2.37
C ASN A 224 -11.62 13.18 2.68
N LEU A 225 -11.33 14.16 1.83
CA LEU A 225 -10.21 15.12 1.96
C LEU A 225 -10.73 16.56 2.11
N ARG A 226 -11.99 16.76 2.51
CA ARG A 226 -12.57 18.10 2.63
C ARG A 226 -11.73 19.00 3.52
N LYS A 227 -11.43 20.21 3.04
CA LYS A 227 -10.61 21.22 3.74
C LYS A 227 -9.21 20.73 4.17
N ALA A 228 -8.73 19.61 3.65
CA ALA A 228 -7.37 19.16 3.95
C ALA A 228 -6.34 20.07 3.26
N CYS A 229 -5.17 20.22 3.88
CA CYS A 229 -4.04 20.95 3.30
C CYS A 229 -3.09 19.96 2.62
N LEU A 230 -3.09 19.89 1.29
CA LEU A 230 -2.22 19.04 0.46
C LEU A 230 -1.17 19.86 -0.31
N ARG A 231 -0.73 20.99 0.25
CA ARG A 231 0.26 21.85 -0.39
C ARG A 231 1.56 21.07 -0.66
N GLY A 232 2.07 21.10 -1.88
CA GLY A 232 3.28 20.36 -2.25
C GLY A 232 3.17 18.83 -2.18
N ALA A 233 1.98 18.27 -1.94
CA ALA A 233 1.79 16.82 -1.86
C ALA A 233 2.07 16.14 -3.20
N ASN A 234 2.60 14.92 -3.16
CA ASN A 234 2.83 14.11 -4.35
C ASN A 234 1.77 13.01 -4.45
N LEU A 235 0.81 13.18 -5.36
CA LEU A 235 -0.27 12.23 -5.65
C LEU A 235 -0.10 11.58 -7.03
N ALA A 236 1.11 11.55 -7.58
CA ALA A 236 1.34 10.99 -8.90
C ALA A 236 0.85 9.53 -8.97
N ARG A 237 0.03 9.22 -9.99
CA ARG A 237 -0.58 7.90 -10.21
C ARG A 237 -1.54 7.43 -9.09
N ALA A 238 -1.96 8.30 -8.18
CA ALA A 238 -2.96 7.94 -7.17
C ALA A 238 -4.36 7.80 -7.78
N SER A 239 -5.19 6.91 -7.23
CA SER A 239 -6.61 6.81 -7.57
C SER A 239 -7.42 7.65 -6.58
N LEU A 240 -7.98 8.76 -7.02
CA LEU A 240 -8.87 9.67 -6.28
C LEU A 240 -10.32 9.56 -6.78
N CYS A 241 -10.69 8.44 -7.41
CA CYS A 241 -12.03 8.27 -7.96
C CYS A 241 -13.09 8.48 -6.87
N LYS A 242 -14.08 9.33 -7.15
CA LYS A 242 -15.17 9.69 -6.21
C LYS A 242 -14.71 10.32 -4.89
N ALA A 243 -13.46 10.80 -4.81
CA ALA A 243 -12.96 11.48 -3.63
C ALA A 243 -13.75 12.78 -3.36
N ASP A 244 -13.95 13.11 -2.08
CA ASP A 244 -14.49 14.41 -1.67
C ASP A 244 -13.34 15.38 -1.39
N LEU A 245 -13.04 16.24 -2.36
CA LEU A 245 -11.93 17.20 -2.30
C LEU A 245 -12.40 18.62 -1.94
N MET A 246 -13.67 18.79 -1.54
CA MET A 246 -14.24 20.13 -1.42
C MET A 246 -13.48 21.02 -0.43
N ASN A 247 -13.10 22.21 -0.88
CA ASN A 247 -12.31 23.19 -0.15
C ASN A 247 -10.90 22.72 0.27
N ALA A 248 -10.38 21.64 -0.30
CA ALA A 248 -9.01 21.23 -0.06
C ALA A 248 -8.01 22.16 -0.77
N ASP A 249 -6.82 22.32 -0.19
CA ASP A 249 -5.73 23.10 -0.79
C ASP A 249 -4.69 22.18 -1.43
N PHE A 250 -4.64 22.14 -2.76
CA PHE A 250 -3.66 21.37 -3.53
C PHE A 250 -2.52 22.25 -4.07
N THR A 251 -2.31 23.46 -3.57
CA THR A 251 -1.28 24.38 -4.10
C THR A 251 0.07 23.68 -4.28
N LYS A 252 0.64 23.68 -5.48
CA LYS A 252 1.92 23.02 -5.83
C LYS A 252 1.93 21.49 -5.72
N ALA A 253 0.77 20.84 -5.61
CA ALA A 253 0.69 19.40 -5.60
C ALA A 253 1.01 18.81 -6.98
N ASN A 254 1.57 17.59 -6.97
CA ASN A 254 1.79 16.79 -8.17
C ASN A 254 0.67 15.77 -8.33
N LEU A 255 -0.20 15.95 -9.32
CA LEU A 255 -1.27 15.03 -9.70
C LEU A 255 -1.00 14.36 -11.05
N GLN A 256 0.26 14.28 -11.48
CA GLN A 256 0.61 13.62 -12.73
C GLN A 256 0.03 12.20 -12.78
N LYS A 257 -0.78 11.91 -13.80
CA LYS A 257 -1.41 10.60 -14.01
C LYS A 257 -2.31 10.13 -12.87
N ALA A 258 -2.74 11.02 -11.98
CA ALA A 258 -3.75 10.70 -10.98
C ALA A 258 -5.11 10.51 -11.65
N ASP A 259 -5.97 9.69 -11.04
CA ASP A 259 -7.35 9.48 -11.51
C ASP A 259 -8.33 10.22 -10.59
N LEU A 260 -8.91 11.32 -11.07
CA LEU A 260 -9.89 12.12 -10.33
C LEU A 260 -11.33 11.86 -10.79
N THR A 261 -11.61 10.79 -11.54
CA THR A 261 -12.95 10.52 -12.08
C THR A 261 -14.02 10.61 -10.98
N ASP A 262 -15.10 11.36 -11.23
CA ASP A 262 -16.19 11.62 -10.28
C ASP A 262 -15.79 12.33 -8.96
N ALA A 263 -14.57 12.87 -8.84
CA ALA A 263 -14.15 13.58 -7.63
C ALA A 263 -14.91 14.91 -7.46
N LYS A 264 -15.30 15.21 -6.21
CA LYS A 264 -16.00 16.45 -5.87
C LYS A 264 -14.99 17.56 -5.62
N THR A 265 -14.86 18.49 -6.55
CA THR A 265 -13.81 19.53 -6.53
C THR A 265 -14.30 20.93 -6.17
N TYR A 266 -15.56 21.12 -5.77
CA TYR A 266 -16.07 22.46 -5.45
C TYR A 266 -15.26 23.15 -4.34
N GLY A 267 -14.75 24.35 -4.64
CA GLY A 267 -13.93 25.16 -3.72
C GLY A 267 -12.49 24.66 -3.55
N THR A 268 -12.06 23.63 -4.28
CA THR A 268 -10.68 23.13 -4.23
C THR A 268 -9.73 24.17 -4.82
N ILE A 269 -8.59 24.37 -4.17
CA ILE A 269 -7.54 25.29 -4.66
C ILE A 269 -6.55 24.48 -5.50
N PHE A 270 -6.49 24.77 -6.80
CA PHE A 270 -5.57 24.15 -7.75
C PHE A 270 -4.57 25.18 -8.30
N GLU A 271 -3.79 25.81 -7.41
CA GLU A 271 -2.74 26.76 -7.79
C GLU A 271 -1.41 26.02 -8.04
N GLU A 272 -0.75 26.27 -9.18
CA GLU A 272 0.54 25.65 -9.54
C GLU A 272 0.53 24.11 -9.48
N VAL A 273 -0.62 23.49 -9.76
CA VAL A 273 -0.79 22.03 -9.72
C VAL A 273 -0.36 21.39 -11.03
N ASP A 274 0.41 20.30 -10.95
CA ASP A 274 0.75 19.52 -12.13
C ASP A 274 -0.29 18.43 -12.40
N PHE A 275 -1.15 18.67 -13.38
CA PHE A 275 -2.15 17.71 -13.85
C PHE A 275 -1.70 16.88 -15.05
N THR A 276 -0.42 16.89 -15.43
CA THR A 276 0.03 16.25 -16.68
C THR A 276 -0.42 14.78 -16.75
N ARG A 277 -1.29 14.48 -17.71
CA ARG A 277 -1.91 13.16 -17.95
C ARG A 277 -2.82 12.65 -16.83
N ALA A 278 -3.29 13.52 -15.93
CA ALA A 278 -4.33 13.17 -14.96
C ALA A 278 -5.68 12.93 -15.67
N ILE A 279 -6.49 12.02 -15.14
CA ILE A 279 -7.91 11.88 -15.53
C ILE A 279 -8.69 12.83 -14.64
N MET A 280 -9.43 13.74 -15.24
CA MET A 280 -10.17 14.81 -14.56
C MET A 280 -11.53 14.29 -14.05
N PRO A 281 -12.25 15.05 -13.21
CA PRO A 281 -13.54 14.62 -12.66
C PRO A 281 -14.61 14.24 -13.68
N ASP A 282 -14.56 14.77 -14.89
CA ASP A 282 -15.44 14.43 -16.02
C ASP A 282 -14.99 13.19 -16.81
N GLY A 283 -13.84 12.60 -16.46
CA GLY A 283 -13.24 11.45 -17.13
C GLY A 283 -12.28 11.81 -18.26
N GLU A 284 -12.12 13.09 -18.59
CA GLU A 284 -11.20 13.53 -19.66
C GLU A 284 -9.74 13.57 -19.18
N ILE A 285 -8.80 13.33 -20.08
CA ILE A 285 -7.37 13.37 -19.75
C ILE A 285 -6.84 14.79 -19.94
N TYR A 286 -6.19 15.33 -18.90
CA TYR A 286 -5.49 16.60 -18.98
C TYR A 286 -4.16 16.46 -19.72
N PHE A 287 -4.02 17.13 -20.86
CA PHE A 287 -2.75 17.31 -21.55
C PHE A 287 -2.22 18.72 -21.27
N SER A 288 -1.00 18.85 -20.76
CA SER A 288 -0.35 20.15 -20.67
C SER A 288 -0.02 20.64 -22.09
N GLU A 289 -0.18 21.94 -22.36
CA GLU A 289 -0.04 22.58 -23.69
C GLU A 289 1.40 22.58 -24.26
N VAL A 290 2.24 21.59 -23.93
CA VAL A 290 3.61 21.50 -24.46
C VAL A 290 3.89 20.08 -24.95
N GLY A 291 3.65 19.87 -26.25
CA GLY A 291 4.10 18.67 -26.97
C GLY A 291 3.36 18.41 -28.27
N GLU A 292 3.61 19.20 -29.31
CA GLU A 292 3.34 18.80 -30.69
C GLU A 292 3.98 17.43 -30.97
N VAL A 293 3.20 16.47 -31.47
CA VAL A 293 3.75 15.33 -32.21
C VAL A 293 3.02 15.22 -33.54
N ASP A 294 3.71 15.72 -34.55
CA ASP A 294 3.44 15.63 -35.98
C ASP A 294 3.30 14.16 -36.40
N SER A 295 2.21 13.79 -37.08
CA SER A 295 2.08 12.46 -37.69
C SER A 295 1.60 12.57 -39.14
N LYS A 296 2.51 12.24 -40.07
CA LYS A 296 2.19 12.01 -41.48
C LYS A 296 1.72 10.57 -41.69
N ILE A 297 0.53 10.41 -42.28
CA ILE A 297 -0.02 9.12 -42.70
C ILE A 297 0.38 8.85 -44.15
N VAL A 298 0.82 7.62 -44.45
CA VAL A 298 1.02 7.09 -45.81
C VAL A 298 -0.03 6.02 -46.08
N TYR A 299 -0.85 6.19 -47.12
CA TYR A 299 -1.89 5.25 -47.53
C TYR A 299 -1.36 4.20 -48.53
N ASN A 300 -1.75 2.92 -48.34
CA ASN A 300 -1.69 1.87 -49.36
C ASN A 300 -3.10 1.22 -49.47
N GLN A 301 -3.66 1.11 -50.67
CA GLN A 301 -5.10 0.89 -50.91
C GLN A 301 -5.64 -0.53 -50.64
N GLN A 302 -4.81 -1.49 -50.19
CA GLN A 302 -5.23 -2.87 -49.88
C GLN A 302 -5.06 -3.26 -48.39
N LYS A 303 -4.37 -2.43 -47.60
CA LYS A 303 -4.03 -2.71 -46.21
C LYS A 303 -4.06 -1.43 -45.40
N GLN A 304 -4.90 -1.38 -44.37
CA GLN A 304 -4.94 -0.27 -43.42
C GLN A 304 -4.31 -0.68 -42.10
N VAL A 305 -3.39 0.14 -41.60
CA VAL A 305 -2.80 -0.04 -40.27
C VAL A 305 -3.78 0.55 -39.26
N ILE A 306 -4.21 -0.25 -38.29
CA ILE A 306 -5.09 0.20 -37.21
C ILE A 306 -4.21 0.82 -36.14
N PHE A 307 -4.58 2.04 -35.76
CA PHE A 307 -3.91 2.80 -34.72
C PHE A 307 -4.96 3.53 -33.88
N THR A 308 -4.87 3.39 -32.56
CA THR A 308 -5.69 4.10 -31.58
C THR A 308 -4.84 4.48 -30.37
N GLU A 309 -5.07 5.68 -29.87
CA GLU A 309 -4.46 6.16 -28.62
C GLU A 309 -5.11 5.50 -27.38
N LEU A 310 -6.22 4.76 -27.58
CA LEU A 310 -6.94 4.02 -26.54
C LEU A 310 -6.43 2.56 -26.37
N ALA A 311 -5.34 2.18 -27.04
CA ALA A 311 -4.64 0.90 -26.84
C ALA A 311 -3.12 1.13 -26.81
N PRO A 312 -2.33 0.33 -26.06
CA PRO A 312 -0.88 0.52 -25.96
C PRO A 312 -0.17 0.52 -27.32
N LYS A 313 0.78 1.45 -27.50
CA LYS A 313 1.67 1.41 -28.68
C LYS A 313 2.69 0.30 -28.47
N LEU A 314 2.79 -0.62 -29.43
CA LEU A 314 3.78 -1.68 -29.39
C LEU A 314 5.17 -1.10 -29.67
N LYS A 315 6.17 -1.48 -28.87
CA LYS A 315 7.57 -1.11 -29.13
C LYS A 315 8.10 -1.90 -30.33
N GLY A 316 8.91 -1.25 -31.18
CA GLY A 316 9.51 -1.87 -32.38
C GLY A 316 8.66 -1.73 -33.64
N LEU A 317 8.96 -2.54 -34.66
CA LEU A 317 8.35 -2.47 -35.99
C LEU A 317 6.97 -3.19 -36.04
N ASN A 318 6.04 -2.82 -35.15
CA ASN A 318 4.77 -3.53 -34.95
C ASN A 318 3.57 -2.56 -34.97
N SER A 319 2.46 -2.99 -35.59
CA SER A 319 1.16 -2.30 -35.52
C SER A 319 0.23 -2.95 -34.49
N GLN A 320 -0.70 -2.18 -33.92
CA GLN A 320 -1.76 -2.68 -33.03
C GLN A 320 -2.68 -3.66 -33.76
N GLY A 321 -3.02 -3.35 -35.01
CA GLY A 321 -3.73 -4.27 -35.89
C GLY A 321 -3.60 -3.87 -37.35
N ILE A 322 -4.07 -4.75 -38.22
CA ILE A 322 -4.14 -4.55 -39.67
C ILE A 322 -5.54 -4.90 -40.13
N SER A 323 -6.18 -4.00 -40.87
CA SER A 323 -7.35 -4.32 -41.68
C SER A 323 -6.89 -4.64 -43.12
N ALA A 324 -7.16 -5.85 -43.59
CA ALA A 324 -6.89 -6.33 -44.94
C ALA A 324 -8.20 -6.38 -45.74
N ASP A 325 -8.19 -5.75 -46.92
CA ASP A 325 -9.36 -5.62 -47.81
C ASP A 325 -10.63 -5.05 -47.15
N GLY A 326 -10.50 -4.39 -45.98
CA GLY A 326 -11.60 -3.81 -45.24
C GLY A 326 -12.57 -4.81 -44.61
N LYS A 327 -12.23 -6.11 -44.60
CA LYS A 327 -13.11 -7.19 -44.11
C LYS A 327 -12.44 -8.09 -43.08
N LEU A 328 -11.12 -8.27 -43.17
CA LEU A 328 -10.36 -9.11 -42.23
C LEU A 328 -9.51 -8.22 -41.34
N ILE A 329 -9.71 -8.31 -40.04
CA ILE A 329 -8.98 -7.54 -39.04
C ILE A 329 -8.07 -8.49 -38.25
N PHE A 330 -6.77 -8.24 -38.31
CA PHE A 330 -5.76 -8.97 -37.56
C PHE A 330 -5.28 -8.08 -36.41
N ILE A 331 -5.57 -8.47 -35.17
CA ILE A 331 -5.11 -7.78 -33.97
C ILE A 331 -3.84 -8.46 -33.45
N ASN A 332 -2.80 -7.67 -33.24
CA ASN A 332 -1.54 -8.17 -32.71
C ASN A 332 -1.68 -8.53 -31.22
N GLY A 333 -0.82 -9.44 -30.73
CA GLY A 333 -0.89 -9.95 -29.35
C GLY A 333 -0.89 -8.81 -28.31
N GLN A 334 -1.99 -8.71 -27.58
CA GLN A 334 -2.13 -7.77 -26.48
C GLN A 334 -1.77 -8.45 -25.16
N ILE A 335 -1.19 -7.67 -24.26
CA ILE A 335 -0.97 -8.00 -22.84
C ILE A 335 -1.67 -6.94 -21.97
N GLY A 336 -1.71 -7.16 -20.66
CA GLY A 336 -2.32 -6.25 -19.68
C GLY A 336 -1.53 -4.95 -19.42
N ILE A 337 -0.98 -4.31 -20.47
CA ILE A 337 -0.37 -2.99 -20.35
C ILE A 337 -1.47 -1.96 -20.12
N ASP A 338 -1.27 -1.16 -19.08
CA ASP A 338 -2.09 0.01 -18.84
C ASP A 338 -1.48 1.22 -19.56
N LEU A 339 -2.28 1.81 -20.46
CA LEU A 339 -1.89 2.97 -21.27
C LEU A 339 -1.40 4.18 -20.46
N ARG A 340 -1.94 4.37 -19.26
CA ARG A 340 -1.66 5.53 -18.40
C ARG A 340 -0.20 5.50 -17.94
N VAL A 341 0.32 4.30 -17.68
CA VAL A 341 1.71 4.08 -17.22
C VAL A 341 2.63 3.48 -18.28
N ASN A 342 2.07 2.96 -19.39
CA ASN A 342 2.76 2.23 -20.45
C ASN A 342 3.58 1.04 -19.92
N ASP A 343 3.01 0.35 -18.94
CA ASP A 343 3.57 -0.80 -18.23
C ASP A 343 2.42 -1.65 -17.63
N ILE A 344 2.74 -2.83 -17.09
CA ILE A 344 1.77 -3.68 -16.39
C ILE A 344 1.54 -3.11 -14.99
N LEU A 345 0.33 -2.61 -14.74
CA LEU A 345 -0.02 -1.95 -13.46
C LEU A 345 -0.08 -2.94 -12.28
N TYR A 346 -0.45 -4.19 -12.54
CA TYR A 346 -0.62 -5.23 -11.53
C TYR A 346 0.16 -6.50 -11.90
N PRO A 347 1.49 -6.54 -11.70
CA PRO A 347 2.36 -7.59 -12.23
C PRO A 347 2.05 -9.01 -11.70
N ASP A 348 1.49 -9.11 -10.48
CA ASP A 348 1.16 -10.39 -9.84
C ASP A 348 -0.36 -10.70 -9.84
N ASP A 349 -1.19 -9.82 -10.41
CA ASP A 349 -2.65 -10.00 -10.48
C ASP A 349 -3.07 -10.45 -11.87
N PHE A 350 -3.22 -11.77 -12.04
CA PHE A 350 -3.64 -12.39 -13.29
C PHE A 350 -4.97 -11.85 -13.82
N GLN A 351 -5.95 -11.68 -12.93
CA GLN A 351 -7.30 -11.29 -13.33
C GLN A 351 -7.31 -9.86 -13.86
N ARG A 352 -6.66 -8.92 -13.16
CA ARG A 352 -6.56 -7.53 -13.61
C ARG A 352 -5.75 -7.38 -14.89
N GLN A 353 -4.69 -8.17 -15.06
CA GLN A 353 -3.98 -8.21 -16.35
C GLN A 353 -4.88 -8.71 -17.49
N THR A 354 -5.70 -9.73 -17.23
CA THR A 354 -6.66 -10.26 -18.21
C THR A 354 -7.70 -9.20 -18.57
N GLU A 355 -8.27 -8.51 -17.59
CA GLU A 355 -9.26 -7.45 -17.81
C GLU A 355 -8.66 -6.28 -18.61
N GLN A 356 -7.45 -5.83 -18.25
CA GLN A 356 -6.75 -4.78 -18.98
C GLN A 356 -6.40 -5.20 -20.41
N MET A 357 -5.97 -6.45 -20.62
CA MET A 357 -5.69 -7.00 -21.94
C MET A 357 -6.95 -7.01 -22.81
N MET A 358 -8.10 -7.45 -22.29
CA MET A 358 -9.36 -7.46 -23.00
C MET A 358 -9.81 -6.04 -23.37
N ALA A 359 -9.64 -5.07 -22.46
CA ALA A 359 -9.92 -3.66 -22.74
C ALA A 359 -9.04 -3.11 -23.88
N ASN A 360 -7.76 -3.46 -23.91
CA ASN A 360 -6.85 -3.05 -24.99
C ASN A 360 -7.31 -3.61 -26.35
N ILE A 361 -7.71 -4.88 -26.40
CA ILE A 361 -8.24 -5.51 -27.63
C ILE A 361 -9.54 -4.82 -28.07
N GLN A 362 -10.44 -4.51 -27.14
CA GLN A 362 -11.68 -3.83 -27.45
C GLN A 362 -11.45 -2.46 -28.08
N ALA A 363 -10.50 -1.69 -27.56
CA ALA A 363 -10.14 -0.39 -28.12
C ALA A 363 -9.63 -0.50 -29.56
N ILE A 364 -8.84 -1.53 -29.87
CA ILE A 364 -8.33 -1.79 -31.23
C ILE A 364 -9.47 -2.24 -32.17
N LEU A 365 -10.36 -3.12 -31.71
CA LEU A 365 -11.55 -3.54 -32.47
C LEU A 365 -12.43 -2.33 -32.82
N ASN A 366 -12.76 -1.51 -31.82
CA ASN A 366 -13.60 -0.34 -32.01
C ASN A 366 -12.98 0.66 -33.01
N ALA A 367 -11.65 0.86 -32.94
CA ALA A 367 -10.93 1.71 -33.89
C ALA A 367 -10.94 1.15 -35.33
N ALA A 368 -11.11 -0.16 -35.49
CA ALA A 368 -11.27 -0.83 -36.76
C ALA A 368 -12.74 -0.90 -37.24
N GLY A 369 -13.69 -0.35 -36.47
CA GLY A 369 -15.12 -0.46 -36.76
C GLY A 369 -15.73 -1.83 -36.43
N ALA A 370 -15.06 -2.62 -35.60
CA ALA A 370 -15.48 -3.95 -35.17
C ALA A 370 -15.74 -4.01 -33.66
N SER A 371 -16.26 -5.14 -33.21
CA SER A 371 -16.55 -5.47 -31.82
C SER A 371 -16.09 -6.90 -31.51
N PHE A 372 -16.25 -7.34 -30.26
CA PHE A 372 -15.98 -8.73 -29.91
C PHE A 372 -16.90 -9.73 -30.64
N GLN A 373 -18.09 -9.31 -31.08
CA GLN A 373 -19.00 -10.18 -31.83
C GLN A 373 -18.49 -10.53 -33.23
N ASP A 374 -17.56 -9.72 -33.74
CA ASP A 374 -16.96 -9.89 -35.06
C ASP A 374 -15.71 -10.80 -35.00
N VAL A 375 -15.25 -11.17 -33.79
CA VAL A 375 -14.07 -12.03 -33.61
C VAL A 375 -14.42 -13.48 -33.94
N VAL A 376 -13.60 -14.11 -34.78
CA VAL A 376 -13.80 -15.49 -35.26
C VAL A 376 -12.74 -16.47 -34.76
N GLU A 377 -11.56 -15.97 -34.38
CA GLU A 377 -10.46 -16.76 -33.84
C GLU A 377 -9.71 -16.00 -32.74
N THR A 378 -9.37 -16.68 -31.65
CA THR A 378 -8.47 -16.18 -30.60
C THR A 378 -7.33 -17.16 -30.32
N LYS A 379 -6.12 -16.63 -30.07
CA LYS A 379 -5.00 -17.40 -29.53
C LYS A 379 -4.60 -16.83 -28.19
N VAL A 380 -4.76 -17.64 -27.16
CA VAL A 380 -4.53 -17.27 -25.76
C VAL A 380 -3.25 -17.94 -25.27
N TYR A 381 -2.40 -17.15 -24.63
CA TYR A 381 -1.16 -17.62 -24.04
C TYR A 381 -1.15 -17.30 -22.55
N LEU A 382 -0.96 -18.34 -21.72
CA LEU A 382 -0.88 -18.25 -20.27
C LEU A 382 0.53 -18.64 -19.82
N THR A 383 1.08 -17.99 -18.79
CA THR A 383 2.34 -18.47 -18.17
C THR A 383 2.12 -19.64 -17.21
N ASP A 384 0.90 -19.78 -16.67
CA ASP A 384 0.47 -20.89 -15.81
C ASP A 384 -0.96 -21.32 -16.15
N MET A 385 -1.16 -22.58 -16.54
CA MET A 385 -2.48 -23.12 -16.91
C MET A 385 -3.43 -23.23 -15.71
N GLN A 386 -2.94 -23.14 -14.47
CA GLN A 386 -3.81 -23.07 -13.29
C GLN A 386 -4.73 -21.82 -13.31
N ASN A 387 -4.34 -20.77 -14.04
CA ASN A 387 -5.12 -19.55 -14.19
C ASN A 387 -6.26 -19.66 -15.22
N PHE A 388 -6.41 -20.81 -15.90
CA PHE A 388 -7.41 -20.99 -16.95
C PHE A 388 -8.84 -20.66 -16.48
N SER A 389 -9.24 -21.11 -15.29
CA SER A 389 -10.59 -20.81 -14.76
C SER A 389 -10.81 -19.32 -14.50
N ALA A 390 -9.78 -18.60 -14.04
CA ALA A 390 -9.84 -17.15 -13.83
C ALA A 390 -9.90 -16.39 -15.17
N PHE A 391 -9.18 -16.89 -16.18
CA PHE A 391 -9.27 -16.39 -17.54
C PHE A 391 -10.68 -16.54 -18.10
N GLU A 392 -11.28 -17.73 -18.01
CA GLU A 392 -12.64 -17.99 -18.49
C GLU A 392 -13.67 -17.04 -17.87
N ALA A 393 -13.53 -16.74 -16.57
CA ALA A 393 -14.44 -15.84 -15.87
C ALA A 393 -14.41 -14.40 -16.42
N VAL A 394 -13.27 -13.93 -16.93
CA VAL A 394 -13.14 -12.63 -17.58
C VAL A 394 -13.54 -12.72 -19.06
N TYR A 395 -13.04 -13.73 -19.76
CA TYR A 395 -13.29 -13.96 -21.19
C TYR A 395 -14.79 -14.11 -21.49
N GLY A 396 -15.52 -14.85 -20.65
CA GLY A 396 -16.97 -15.06 -20.76
C GLY A 396 -17.82 -13.82 -20.55
N LYS A 397 -17.24 -12.68 -20.12
CA LYS A 397 -17.93 -11.37 -20.10
C LYS A 397 -18.06 -10.77 -21.49
N TYR A 398 -17.22 -11.18 -22.45
CA TYR A 398 -17.11 -10.61 -23.79
C TYR A 398 -17.67 -11.54 -24.88
N PHE A 399 -17.65 -12.85 -24.63
CA PHE A 399 -18.12 -13.88 -25.56
C PHE A 399 -19.15 -14.77 -24.88
N ASP A 400 -20.34 -14.88 -25.47
CA ASP A 400 -21.33 -15.87 -25.03
C ASP A 400 -21.11 -17.22 -25.73
N TYR A 401 -21.76 -18.28 -25.24
CA TYR A 401 -21.55 -19.64 -25.76
C TYR A 401 -21.93 -19.81 -27.25
N VAL A 402 -22.77 -18.93 -27.79
CA VAL A 402 -23.27 -19.01 -29.18
C VAL A 402 -22.39 -18.19 -30.12
N SER A 403 -21.79 -17.10 -29.64
CA SER A 403 -20.91 -16.19 -30.38
C SER A 403 -19.41 -16.41 -30.12
N ALA A 404 -19.04 -17.39 -29.29
CA ALA A 404 -17.64 -17.63 -28.94
C ALA A 404 -16.80 -18.00 -30.18
N PRO A 405 -15.66 -17.33 -30.41
CA PRO A 405 -14.77 -17.65 -31.51
C PRO A 405 -14.10 -19.01 -31.31
N THR A 406 -13.58 -19.55 -32.41
CA THR A 406 -12.62 -20.66 -32.30
C THR A 406 -11.42 -20.22 -31.47
N ARG A 407 -10.90 -21.10 -30.62
CA ARG A 407 -9.85 -20.73 -29.66
C ARG A 407 -8.77 -21.79 -29.53
N ALA A 408 -7.52 -21.34 -29.60
CA ALA A 408 -6.36 -22.09 -29.11
C ALA A 408 -5.88 -21.47 -27.79
N CYS A 409 -5.65 -22.28 -26.76
CA CYS A 409 -5.10 -21.83 -25.48
C CYS A 409 -3.84 -22.65 -25.15
N LEU A 410 -2.73 -21.98 -24.93
CA LEU A 410 -1.42 -22.58 -24.73
C LEU A 410 -0.77 -22.06 -23.45
N GLN A 411 -0.11 -22.94 -22.71
CA GLN A 411 0.84 -22.52 -21.68
C GLN A 411 2.21 -22.29 -22.31
N ILE A 412 2.84 -21.16 -22.00
CA ILE A 412 4.15 -20.76 -22.53
C ILE A 412 5.12 -20.41 -21.40
N ALA A 413 6.41 -20.51 -21.68
CA ALA A 413 7.44 -20.33 -20.66
C ALA A 413 7.55 -18.88 -20.16
N GLN A 414 7.35 -17.88 -21.04
CA GLN A 414 7.46 -16.47 -20.70
C GLN A 414 6.76 -15.60 -21.74
N LEU A 415 6.20 -14.47 -21.28
CA LEU A 415 5.62 -13.42 -22.11
C LEU A 415 6.45 -12.12 -22.03
N PRO A 416 6.30 -11.21 -23.01
CA PRO A 416 6.89 -9.87 -22.95
C PRO A 416 6.53 -9.15 -21.64
N GLN A 417 7.47 -8.38 -21.11
CA GLN A 417 7.31 -7.59 -19.87
C GLN A 417 6.86 -8.43 -18.64
N ASN A 418 7.15 -9.75 -18.65
CA ASN A 418 6.71 -10.68 -17.62
C ASN A 418 5.20 -10.70 -17.40
N ALA A 419 4.42 -10.42 -18.45
CA ALA A 419 2.97 -10.57 -18.39
C ALA A 419 2.57 -12.01 -18.04
N LEU A 420 1.42 -12.16 -17.40
CA LEU A 420 0.87 -13.47 -17.03
C LEU A 420 -0.06 -14.04 -18.12
N VAL A 421 -0.57 -13.16 -18.99
CA VAL A 421 -1.52 -13.49 -20.05
C VAL A 421 -1.27 -12.62 -21.29
N ALA A 422 -1.45 -13.21 -22.46
CA ALA A 422 -1.51 -12.51 -23.74
C ALA A 422 -2.59 -13.11 -24.63
N MET A 423 -3.16 -12.30 -25.52
CA MET A 423 -4.10 -12.77 -26.53
C MET A 423 -3.97 -12.00 -27.84
N ASP A 424 -3.93 -12.73 -28.95
CA ASP A 424 -4.15 -12.20 -30.29
C ASP A 424 -5.50 -12.70 -30.84
N CYS A 425 -6.05 -11.98 -31.83
CA CYS A 425 -7.32 -12.38 -32.43
C CYS A 425 -7.49 -11.92 -33.88
N VAL A 426 -8.42 -12.60 -34.56
CA VAL A 426 -8.87 -12.27 -35.92
C VAL A 426 -10.37 -11.96 -35.86
N ALA A 427 -10.76 -10.84 -36.48
CA ALA A 427 -12.16 -10.44 -36.63
C ALA A 427 -12.54 -10.26 -38.09
N VAL A 428 -13.84 -10.38 -38.38
CA VAL A 428 -14.43 -10.25 -39.71
C VAL A 428 -15.62 -9.29 -39.66
N ILE A 429 -15.61 -8.25 -40.50
CA ILE A 429 -16.70 -7.26 -40.63
C ILE A 429 -17.44 -7.35 -41.97
#